data_AF-A0A9W6EUZ8-F1
#
_entry.id   AF-A0A9W6EUZ8-F1
#
_cell.length_a   1.000
_cell.length_b   1.000
_cell.length_c   1.000
_cell.angle_alpha   90.00
_cell.angle_beta   90.00
_cell.angle_gamma   90.00
#
_symmetry.space_group_name_H-M   'P 1'
#
loop_
_entity.id
_entity.type
_entity.pdbx_description
1 polymer ?
#
loop_
_entity_poly.entity_id
_entity_poly.type
_entity_poly.pdbx_seq_one_letter_code
_entity_poly.pdbx_strand_id
1 'polypeptide(L)'
;MRSIYIKFSVLFLLSASAFGQVDGSKSGNVTIKAESDTKTTLSQSTSLLLGEQTDTPKSLLGDKKDEISMLPKEQFLSNNNIKIANKINKSLKEGSMDLSQFKRDQFLGDVKTNSKKLKIICRDYQYVDGDRIKIMLNDTVVKYNMILEGGYHGFEIDIPSGFNKLDFIALNMGTSFPNTAELLMYDDNDQLVTSSQWNLYTGFMATLVVVKD
;
A
#
# COMPACT_ATOMS: atom_id res chain seq x y z
N MET A 1 26.06 16.92 -64.82
CA MET A 1 24.59 16.78 -64.72
C MET A 1 24.19 15.33 -64.97
N ARG A 2 23.84 14.59 -63.92
CA ARG A 2 23.11 13.32 -64.03
C ARG A 2 22.07 13.30 -62.91
N SER A 3 20.80 13.39 -63.30
CA SER A 3 19.66 13.52 -62.39
C SER A 3 19.30 12.17 -61.78
N ILE A 4 19.08 12.20 -60.47
CA ILE A 4 18.58 11.13 -59.62
C ILE A 4 17.06 10.97 -59.86
N TYR A 5 16.53 9.75 -59.80
CA TYR A 5 15.10 9.51 -59.56
C TYR A 5 14.92 8.23 -58.74
N ILE A 6 14.58 8.40 -57.46
CA ILE A 6 14.20 7.33 -56.53
C ILE A 6 12.67 7.29 -56.50
N LYS A 7 12.08 6.15 -56.88
CA LYS A 7 10.64 5.92 -56.82
C LYS A 7 10.27 5.51 -55.38
N PHE A 8 9.59 6.39 -54.65
CA PHE A 8 8.95 6.04 -53.38
C PHE A 8 7.55 5.48 -53.67
N SER A 9 7.36 4.18 -53.42
CA SER A 9 6.06 3.52 -53.45
C SER A 9 5.43 3.64 -52.06
N VAL A 10 4.35 4.41 -51.96
CA VAL A 10 3.57 4.58 -50.72
C VAL A 10 2.51 3.48 -50.67
N LEU A 11 2.70 2.49 -49.80
CA LEU A 11 1.73 1.45 -49.52
C LEU A 11 0.79 1.92 -48.40
N PHE A 12 -0.45 2.24 -48.76
CA PHE A 12 -1.49 2.69 -47.84
C PHE A 12 -2.14 1.45 -47.17
N LEU A 13 -1.81 1.18 -45.92
CA LEU A 13 -2.44 0.13 -45.11
C LEU A 13 -3.68 0.69 -44.41
N LEU A 14 -4.85 0.24 -44.85
CA LEU A 14 -6.16 0.50 -44.26
C LEU A 14 -6.31 -0.33 -42.97
N SER A 15 -6.46 0.31 -41.81
CA SER A 15 -6.85 -0.34 -40.56
C SER A 15 -8.36 -0.21 -40.36
N ALA A 16 -9.05 -1.36 -40.28
CA ALA A 16 -10.46 -1.42 -39.88
C ALA A 16 -10.53 -1.56 -38.35
N SER A 17 -11.23 -0.65 -37.68
CA SER A 17 -11.57 -0.77 -36.25
C SER A 17 -12.96 -1.40 -36.13
N ALA A 18 -13.05 -2.55 -35.45
CA ALA A 18 -14.32 -3.13 -35.03
C ALA A 18 -14.68 -2.59 -33.63
N PHE A 19 -15.86 -1.99 -33.49
CA PHE A 19 -16.44 -1.66 -32.18
C PHE A 19 -17.40 -2.77 -31.76
N GLY A 20 -17.14 -3.40 -30.62
CA GLY A 20 -18.03 -4.36 -29.97
C GLY A 20 -19.00 -3.66 -29.01
N GLN A 21 -20.27 -4.05 -29.07
CA GLN A 21 -21.36 -3.54 -28.24
C GLN A 21 -21.27 -4.10 -26.81
N VAL A 22 -21.43 -3.23 -25.79
CA VAL A 22 -21.60 -3.63 -24.39
C VAL A 22 -23.09 -3.59 -24.05
N ASP A 23 -23.66 -4.75 -23.70
CA ASP A 23 -25.05 -4.83 -23.23
C ASP A 23 -25.15 -4.26 -21.81
N GLY A 24 -25.89 -3.15 -21.70
CA GLY A 24 -26.23 -2.53 -20.42
C GLY A 24 -27.27 -3.35 -19.67
N SER A 25 -26.84 -4.05 -18.62
CA SER A 25 -27.77 -4.63 -17.66
C SER A 25 -28.39 -3.52 -16.80
N LYS A 26 -29.71 -3.56 -16.72
CA LYS A 26 -30.58 -2.56 -16.12
C LYS A 26 -30.37 -2.47 -14.60
N SER A 27 -30.26 -1.22 -14.16
CA SER A 27 -30.44 -0.78 -12.78
C SER A 27 -31.74 -1.34 -12.18
N GLY A 28 -31.61 -2.13 -11.11
CA GLY A 28 -32.69 -2.46 -10.21
C GLY A 28 -32.48 -1.71 -8.90
N ASN A 29 -33.29 -0.68 -8.65
CA ASN A 29 -33.33 0.00 -7.36
C ASN A 29 -33.94 -0.93 -6.30
N VAL A 30 -33.14 -1.28 -5.28
CA VAL A 30 -33.65 -1.91 -4.06
C VAL A 30 -33.66 -0.86 -2.97
N THR A 31 -34.86 -0.39 -2.63
CA THR A 31 -35.10 0.51 -1.49
C THR A 31 -35.27 -0.35 -0.23
N ILE A 32 -34.30 -0.29 0.69
CA ILE A 32 -34.46 -0.82 2.05
C ILE A 32 -34.60 0.37 3.00
N LYS A 33 -35.76 0.46 3.66
CA LYS A 33 -36.04 1.39 4.77
C LYS A 33 -35.19 1.01 5.99
N ALA A 34 -34.58 2.01 6.61
CA ALA A 34 -33.91 1.91 7.89
C ALA A 34 -34.94 1.89 9.04
N GLU A 35 -34.72 1.03 10.03
CA GLU A 35 -35.29 1.16 11.37
C GLU A 35 -34.23 0.82 12.41
N SER A 36 -34.29 1.57 13.51
CA SER A 36 -33.26 1.81 14.50
C SER A 36 -33.23 0.77 15.63
N ASP A 37 -32.12 0.83 16.37
CA ASP A 37 -31.93 0.38 17.76
C ASP A 37 -31.62 -1.09 18.02
N THR A 38 -30.32 -1.40 18.19
CA THR A 38 -29.80 -1.79 19.52
C THR A 38 -28.27 -1.68 19.62
N LYS A 39 -27.81 -0.97 20.65
CA LYS A 39 -26.45 -0.97 21.21
C LYS A 39 -25.96 -2.40 21.50
N THR A 40 -24.71 -2.72 21.17
CA THR A 40 -23.73 -3.53 21.97
C THR A 40 -22.38 -3.48 21.23
N THR A 41 -21.47 -2.58 21.59
CA THR A 41 -20.30 -2.77 22.48
C THR A 41 -19.26 -3.79 22.01
N LEU A 42 -18.15 -3.21 21.53
CA LEU A 42 -16.76 -3.67 21.42
C LEU A 42 -16.37 -4.90 22.27
N SER A 43 -15.77 -5.92 21.65
CA SER A 43 -14.93 -6.91 22.34
C SER A 43 -13.59 -7.06 21.63
N GLN A 44 -12.66 -6.20 22.05
CA GLN A 44 -11.23 -6.43 21.97
C GLN A 44 -10.82 -7.50 22.99
N SER A 45 -9.72 -8.19 22.69
CA SER A 45 -8.87 -8.98 23.59
C SER A 45 -9.35 -10.37 24.02
N THR A 46 -8.77 -11.40 23.41
CA THR A 46 -8.45 -12.65 24.10
C THR A 46 -6.96 -12.67 24.39
N SER A 47 -6.56 -12.02 25.48
CA SER A 47 -5.29 -12.30 26.15
C SER A 47 -5.48 -13.53 27.03
N LEU A 48 -4.73 -14.59 26.74
CA LEU A 48 -4.60 -15.79 27.56
C LEU A 48 -3.97 -15.41 28.91
N LEU A 49 -4.77 -15.45 29.98
CA LEU A 49 -4.31 -15.37 31.36
C LEU A 49 -4.25 -16.79 31.93
N LEU A 50 -3.01 -17.25 32.19
CA LEU A 50 -2.74 -18.37 33.09
C LEU A 50 -3.12 -17.93 34.51
N GLY A 51 -4.13 -18.59 35.08
CA GLY A 51 -4.52 -18.47 36.48
C GLY A 51 -4.39 -19.82 37.16
N GLU A 52 -3.37 -19.94 37.99
CA GLU A 52 -3.09 -21.04 38.91
C GLU A 52 -4.19 -21.10 39.99
N GLN A 53 -4.96 -22.19 40.02
CA GLN A 53 -5.95 -22.47 41.06
C GLN A 53 -5.45 -23.67 41.86
N THR A 54 -5.04 -23.39 43.09
CA THR A 54 -4.73 -24.37 44.12
C THR A 54 -6.01 -24.64 44.89
N ASP A 55 -6.56 -25.84 44.78
CA ASP A 55 -7.54 -26.33 45.75
C ASP A 55 -7.40 -27.85 45.90
N THR A 56 -7.09 -28.25 47.13
CA THR A 56 -6.94 -29.64 47.57
C THR A 56 -8.25 -30.13 48.19
N PRO A 57 -8.63 -31.39 47.99
CA PRO A 57 -9.34 -32.13 49.01
C PRO A 57 -8.51 -33.29 49.54
N LYS A 58 -8.38 -33.29 50.86
CA LYS A 58 -7.74 -34.28 51.71
C LYS A 58 -8.57 -35.58 51.69
N SER A 59 -8.00 -36.68 51.22
CA SER A 59 -8.51 -38.03 51.42
C SER A 59 -7.46 -38.88 52.12
N LEU A 60 -7.92 -39.60 53.15
CA LEU A 60 -7.16 -40.42 54.08
C LEU A 60 -7.09 -41.87 53.59
N LEU A 61 -5.92 -42.49 53.83
CA LEU A 61 -5.63 -43.93 53.95
C LEU A 61 -5.47 -44.76 52.66
N GLY A 62 -4.31 -45.42 52.55
CA GLY A 62 -4.15 -46.62 51.72
C GLY A 62 -2.78 -46.78 51.03
N ASP A 63 -1.82 -47.35 51.77
CA ASP A 63 -0.77 -48.28 51.32
C ASP A 63 0.22 -47.91 50.20
N LYS A 64 1.51 -47.96 50.59
CA LYS A 64 2.70 -48.01 49.73
C LYS A 64 2.54 -49.03 48.60
N LYS A 65 2.64 -48.57 47.35
CA LYS A 65 3.14 -49.34 46.21
C LYS A 65 4.00 -48.43 45.34
N ASP A 66 5.13 -48.99 44.91
CA ASP A 66 6.22 -48.29 44.26
C ASP A 66 5.80 -47.60 42.95
N GLU A 67 5.96 -46.27 42.90
CA GLU A 67 5.77 -45.50 41.68
C GLU A 67 6.93 -45.74 40.72
N ILE A 68 6.76 -46.65 39.78
CA ILE A 68 7.55 -46.63 38.54
C ILE A 68 6.98 -45.50 37.68
N SER A 69 7.52 -44.28 37.87
CA SER A 69 7.27 -43.15 36.97
C SER A 69 7.83 -43.48 35.58
N MET A 70 6.97 -43.88 34.64
CA MET A 70 7.29 -44.01 33.21
C MET A 70 7.31 -42.67 32.47
N LEU A 71 7.10 -41.55 33.16
CA LEU A 71 7.31 -40.23 32.59
C LEU A 71 8.78 -39.86 32.74
N PRO A 72 9.48 -39.47 31.65
CA PRO A 72 10.81 -38.91 31.75
C PRO A 72 10.75 -37.73 32.71
N LYS A 73 11.55 -37.76 33.79
CA LYS A 73 11.78 -36.55 34.60
C LYS A 73 12.24 -35.47 33.64
N GLU A 74 11.48 -34.40 33.49
CA GLU A 74 11.88 -33.22 32.73
C GLU A 74 13.16 -32.66 33.36
N GLN A 75 14.30 -33.13 32.89
CA GLN A 75 15.54 -32.39 32.98
C GLN A 75 15.36 -31.21 32.05
N PHE A 76 14.90 -30.10 32.59
CA PHE A 76 14.94 -28.81 31.93
C PHE A 76 16.41 -28.54 31.53
N LEU A 77 16.74 -28.90 30.29
CA LEU A 77 18.00 -28.59 29.62
C LEU A 77 18.02 -27.07 29.34
N SER A 78 18.24 -26.30 30.41
CA SER A 78 18.24 -24.84 30.47
C SER A 78 19.14 -24.19 29.41
N ASN A 79 20.14 -24.90 28.88
CA ASN A 79 21.11 -24.34 27.96
C ASN A 79 20.78 -24.61 26.47
N ASN A 80 20.01 -25.67 26.17
CA ASN A 80 19.64 -25.99 24.79
C ASN A 80 18.45 -25.16 24.33
N ASN A 81 17.52 -24.84 25.23
CA ASN A 81 16.39 -23.95 24.93
C ASN A 81 16.84 -22.54 24.59
N ILE A 82 17.87 -22.02 25.27
CA ILE A 82 18.47 -20.71 24.97
C ILE A 82 19.20 -20.74 23.62
N LYS A 83 19.94 -21.81 23.30
CA LYS A 83 20.62 -21.95 22.00
C LYS A 83 19.63 -22.09 20.84
N ILE A 84 18.55 -22.85 21.03
CA ILE A 84 17.48 -23.03 20.05
C ILE A 84 16.74 -21.70 19.86
N ALA A 85 16.35 -21.02 20.94
CA ALA A 85 15.74 -19.70 20.88
C ALA A 85 16.65 -18.68 20.18
N ASN A 86 17.95 -18.68 20.48
CA ASN A 86 18.92 -17.81 19.82
C ASN A 86 19.10 -18.15 18.34
N LYS A 87 19.08 -19.44 17.97
CA LYS A 87 19.14 -19.87 16.55
C LYS A 87 17.88 -19.48 15.80
N ILE A 88 16.71 -19.62 16.42
CA ILE A 88 15.41 -19.19 15.88
C ILE A 88 15.39 -17.67 15.71
N ASN A 89 15.76 -16.91 16.74
CA ASN A 89 15.81 -15.45 16.68
C ASN A 89 16.83 -14.94 15.66
N LYS A 90 17.99 -15.60 15.54
CA LYS A 90 18.99 -15.28 14.52
C LYS A 90 18.45 -15.58 13.11
N SER A 91 17.83 -16.74 12.91
CA SER A 91 17.20 -17.10 11.63
C SER A 91 16.04 -16.18 11.25
N LEU A 92 15.26 -15.68 12.23
CA LEU A 92 14.18 -14.73 12.00
C LEU A 92 14.71 -13.34 11.62
N LYS A 93 15.82 -12.90 12.24
CA LYS A 93 16.50 -11.64 11.87
C LYS A 93 17.22 -11.73 10.53
N GLU A 94 17.80 -12.88 10.21
CA GLU A 94 18.46 -13.12 8.92
C GLU A 94 17.45 -13.32 7.78
N GLY A 95 16.24 -13.79 8.09
CA GLY A 95 15.13 -13.93 7.13
C GLY A 95 14.23 -12.70 7.00
N SER A 96 14.36 -11.69 7.86
CA SER A 96 13.58 -10.46 7.76
C SER A 96 14.22 -9.50 6.75
N MET A 97 13.51 -9.18 5.67
CA MET A 97 13.90 -8.10 4.76
C MET A 97 13.92 -6.77 5.53
N ASP A 98 15.05 -6.05 5.52
CA ASP A 98 15.12 -4.73 6.14
C ASP A 98 14.40 -3.70 5.25
N LEU A 99 13.25 -3.23 5.74
CA LEU A 99 12.42 -2.24 5.06
C LEU A 99 12.63 -0.82 5.61
N SER A 100 13.62 -0.62 6.49
CA SER A 100 13.88 0.67 7.15
C SER A 100 14.11 1.80 6.14
N GLN A 101 14.74 1.52 5.00
CA GLN A 101 15.01 2.50 3.95
C GLN A 101 13.75 3.14 3.32
N PHE A 102 12.60 2.45 3.37
CA PHE A 102 11.33 2.92 2.81
C PHE A 102 10.45 3.63 3.86
N LYS A 103 10.83 3.55 5.14
CA LYS A 103 10.13 4.17 6.27
C LYS A 103 10.60 5.60 6.49
N ARG A 104 10.47 6.42 5.45
CA ARG A 104 10.84 7.83 5.45
C ARG A 104 9.98 8.59 4.45
N ASP A 105 9.69 9.83 4.79
CA ASP A 105 9.10 10.76 3.84
C ASP A 105 10.13 11.10 2.75
N GLN A 106 9.63 11.36 1.54
CA GLN A 106 10.44 11.67 0.37
C GLN A 106 10.09 13.06 -0.14
N PHE A 107 11.09 13.91 -0.33
CA PHE A 107 10.90 15.18 -0.99
C PHE A 107 11.17 15.03 -2.49
N LEU A 108 10.16 15.27 -3.31
CA LEU A 108 10.22 15.15 -4.77
C LEU A 108 10.78 16.41 -5.44
N GLY A 109 10.96 17.49 -4.69
CA GLY A 109 11.48 18.77 -5.17
C GLY A 109 10.45 19.88 -5.16
N ASP A 110 10.81 20.98 -5.79
CA ASP A 110 9.99 22.18 -5.96
C ASP A 110 9.91 22.60 -7.44
N VAL A 111 8.76 23.12 -7.84
CA VAL A 111 8.50 23.59 -9.20
C VAL A 111 7.81 24.94 -9.19
N LYS A 112 8.09 25.75 -10.22
CA LYS A 112 7.41 27.02 -10.46
C LYS A 112 6.50 26.92 -11.68
N THR A 113 5.30 27.48 -11.59
CA THR A 113 4.33 27.47 -12.70
C THR A 113 3.44 28.71 -12.67
N ASN A 114 2.98 29.17 -13.82
CA ASN A 114 1.96 30.22 -13.93
C ASN A 114 0.56 29.63 -14.21
N SER A 115 0.46 28.30 -14.34
CA SER A 115 -0.73 27.63 -14.82
C SER A 115 -1.83 27.61 -13.77
N LYS A 116 -3.07 27.72 -14.25
CA LYS A 116 -4.24 27.69 -13.35
C LYS A 116 -4.48 26.31 -12.78
N LYS A 117 -4.31 25.31 -13.63
CA LYS A 117 -4.51 23.90 -13.34
C LYS A 117 -3.23 23.15 -13.59
N LEU A 118 -3.04 22.08 -12.83
CA LEU A 118 -2.03 21.07 -13.09
C LEU A 118 -2.70 19.73 -13.28
N LYS A 119 -2.22 18.98 -14.27
CA LYS A 119 -2.63 17.61 -14.54
C LYS A 119 -1.63 16.68 -13.88
N ILE A 120 -2.08 16.02 -12.81
CA ILE A 120 -1.30 15.03 -12.07
C ILE A 120 -1.61 13.66 -12.64
N ILE A 121 -0.58 12.94 -13.05
CA ILE A 121 -0.70 11.60 -13.61
C ILE A 121 0.26 10.67 -12.88
N CYS A 122 -0.27 9.55 -12.40
CA CYS A 122 0.48 8.54 -11.67
C CYS A 122 0.28 7.17 -12.29
N ARG A 123 1.28 6.31 -12.16
CA ARG A 123 1.17 4.86 -12.40
C ARG A 123 2.01 4.08 -11.41
N ASP A 124 1.74 2.80 -11.29
CA ASP A 124 2.65 1.88 -10.64
C ASP A 124 3.97 1.80 -11.43
N TYR A 125 5.10 1.92 -10.73
CA TYR A 125 6.41 1.91 -11.37
C TYR A 125 7.02 0.50 -11.47
N GLN A 126 6.62 -0.42 -10.60
CA GLN A 126 7.29 -1.71 -10.44
C GLN A 126 6.35 -2.89 -10.70
N TYR A 127 5.31 -3.10 -9.90
CA TYR A 127 4.41 -4.23 -10.03
C TYR A 127 2.99 -3.90 -9.56
N VAL A 128 2.04 -4.02 -10.48
CA VAL A 128 0.63 -3.68 -10.24
C VAL A 128 -0.03 -4.71 -9.32
N ASP A 129 -0.01 -4.44 -8.02
CA ASP A 129 -0.56 -5.34 -7.02
C ASP A 129 -1.43 -4.68 -5.95
N GLY A 130 -2.06 -3.59 -6.36
CA GLY A 130 -3.08 -2.91 -5.57
C GLY A 130 -2.52 -1.85 -4.64
N ASP A 131 -1.38 -1.28 -4.99
CA ASP A 131 -0.85 -0.07 -4.40
C ASP A 131 -1.89 1.06 -4.42
N ARG A 132 -2.06 1.73 -3.27
CA ARG A 132 -3.06 2.78 -3.07
C ARG A 132 -2.46 3.98 -2.38
N ILE A 133 -2.85 5.16 -2.85
CA ILE A 133 -2.39 6.44 -2.31
C ILE A 133 -3.55 7.38 -1.98
N LYS A 134 -3.28 8.28 -1.03
CA LYS A 134 -4.09 9.47 -0.74
C LYS A 134 -3.31 10.69 -1.20
N ILE A 135 -3.98 11.64 -1.82
CA ILE A 135 -3.39 12.87 -2.34
C ILE A 135 -4.00 14.07 -1.63
N MET A 136 -3.15 14.94 -1.08
CA MET A 136 -3.54 16.15 -0.36
C MET A 136 -2.90 17.37 -1.01
N LEU A 137 -3.66 18.47 -1.09
CA LEU A 137 -3.20 19.79 -1.49
C LEU A 137 -3.38 20.72 -0.29
N ASN A 138 -2.30 21.32 0.20
CA ASN A 138 -2.32 22.22 1.36
C ASN A 138 -3.11 21.61 2.54
N ASP A 139 -2.77 20.37 2.90
CA ASP A 139 -3.38 19.58 3.98
C ASP A 139 -4.87 19.23 3.78
N THR A 140 -5.45 19.56 2.62
CA THR A 140 -6.81 19.19 2.23
C THR A 140 -6.80 17.98 1.30
N VAL A 141 -7.63 16.97 1.60
CA VAL A 141 -7.70 15.76 0.77
C VAL A 141 -8.35 16.07 -0.58
N VAL A 142 -7.63 15.82 -1.66
CA VAL A 142 -8.14 15.92 -3.04
C VAL A 142 -8.60 14.57 -3.57
N LYS A 143 -7.82 13.52 -3.29
CA LYS A 143 -8.18 12.13 -3.62
C LYS A 143 -7.86 11.25 -2.43
N TYR A 144 -8.89 10.63 -1.85
CA TYR A 144 -8.72 9.84 -0.63
C TYR A 144 -8.09 8.47 -0.88
N ASN A 145 -8.45 7.79 -1.98
CA ASN A 145 -7.99 6.45 -2.30
C ASN A 145 -7.90 6.30 -3.81
N MET A 146 -6.69 6.47 -4.35
CA MET A 146 -6.35 6.24 -5.74
C MET A 146 -5.52 4.97 -5.83
N ILE A 147 -5.95 4.03 -6.68
CA ILE A 147 -5.16 2.84 -7.00
C ILE A 147 -4.10 3.19 -8.05
N LEU A 148 -2.89 2.68 -7.86
CA LEU A 148 -1.82 2.74 -8.84
C LEU A 148 -1.95 1.52 -9.75
N GLU A 149 -2.28 1.78 -11.01
CA GLU A 149 -2.38 0.76 -12.05
C GLU A 149 -1.14 0.84 -12.96
N GLY A 150 -0.93 -0.14 -13.83
CA GLY A 150 0.22 -0.12 -14.74
C GLY A 150 0.12 0.96 -15.82
N GLY A 151 -1.09 1.41 -16.11
CA GLY A 151 -1.38 2.55 -16.98
C GLY A 151 -1.24 3.88 -16.24
N TYR A 152 -1.04 4.95 -17.00
CA TYR A 152 -1.07 6.30 -16.47
C TYR A 152 -2.51 6.74 -16.21
N HIS A 153 -2.82 7.01 -14.94
CA HIS A 153 -4.12 7.54 -14.53
C HIS A 153 -3.92 8.85 -13.77
N GLY A 154 -4.74 9.83 -14.10
CA GLY A 154 -4.55 11.18 -13.60
C GLY A 154 -5.83 11.96 -13.43
N PHE A 155 -5.66 13.15 -12.87
CA PHE A 155 -6.71 14.11 -12.60
C PHE A 155 -6.13 15.51 -12.64
N GLU A 156 -6.99 16.49 -12.87
CA GLU A 156 -6.62 17.89 -12.81
C GLU A 156 -6.94 18.47 -11.44
N ILE A 157 -6.11 19.41 -11.00
CA ILE A 157 -6.32 20.19 -9.79
C ILE A 157 -6.12 21.67 -10.08
N ASP A 158 -6.97 22.50 -9.49
CA ASP A 158 -6.74 23.94 -9.45
C ASP A 158 -5.69 24.26 -8.40
N ILE A 159 -4.66 25.03 -8.78
CA ILE A 159 -3.58 25.43 -7.88
C ILE A 159 -3.82 26.88 -7.44
N PRO A 160 -4.00 27.15 -6.13
CA PRO A 160 -4.01 28.50 -5.58
C PRO A 160 -2.71 29.26 -5.88
N SER A 161 -2.76 30.59 -6.00
CA SER A 161 -1.54 31.40 -6.10
C SER A 161 -0.68 31.28 -4.83
N GLY A 162 0.63 31.36 -4.98
CA GLY A 162 1.62 31.26 -3.91
C GLY A 162 2.18 29.86 -3.73
N PHE A 163 2.57 29.55 -2.50
CA PHE A 163 3.18 28.27 -2.13
C PHE A 163 2.11 27.19 -1.92
N ASN A 164 2.25 26.07 -2.62
CA ASN A 164 1.34 24.94 -2.51
C ASN A 164 2.12 23.65 -2.24
N LYS A 165 1.64 22.88 -1.27
CA LYS A 165 2.22 21.58 -0.91
C LYS A 165 1.31 20.45 -1.41
N LEU A 166 1.86 19.57 -2.23
CA LEU A 166 1.23 18.35 -2.70
C LEU A 166 1.86 17.14 -2.01
N ASP A 167 1.06 16.45 -1.19
CA ASP A 167 1.49 15.27 -0.45
C ASP A 167 0.80 14.02 -1.02
N PHE A 168 1.60 13.01 -1.37
CA PHE A 168 1.18 11.69 -1.82
C PHE A 168 1.48 10.67 -0.73
N ILE A 169 0.45 10.18 -0.04
CA ILE A 169 0.58 9.31 1.13
C ILE A 169 0.27 7.86 0.74
N ALA A 170 1.19 6.95 1.03
CA ALA A 170 0.96 5.52 0.81
C ALA A 170 -0.07 4.98 1.83
N LEU A 171 -1.20 4.47 1.33
CA LEU A 171 -2.26 3.86 2.16
C LEU A 171 -2.00 2.39 2.44
N ASN A 172 -1.21 1.74 1.60
CA ASN A 172 -0.76 0.36 1.74
C ASN A 172 0.65 0.21 1.11
N MET A 173 1.08 -1.03 0.84
CA MET A 173 2.31 -1.36 0.09
C MET A 173 2.02 -2.48 -0.91
N GLY A 174 0.78 -2.51 -1.43
CA GLY A 174 0.34 -3.62 -2.27
C GLY A 174 0.54 -5.00 -1.63
N THR A 175 0.88 -5.99 -2.46
CA THR A 175 1.32 -7.33 -2.02
C THR A 175 2.85 -7.47 -2.00
N SER A 176 3.55 -6.55 -2.66
CA SER A 176 4.99 -6.50 -2.87
C SER A 176 5.50 -5.20 -2.29
N PHE A 177 6.36 -5.29 -1.28
CA PHE A 177 6.95 -4.10 -0.69
C PHE A 177 7.93 -3.44 -1.67
N PRO A 178 8.04 -2.10 -1.71
CA PRO A 178 7.21 -1.06 -1.08
C PRO A 178 6.06 -0.57 -1.99
N ASN A 179 5.32 0.47 -1.59
CA ASN A 179 4.44 1.20 -2.51
C ASN A 179 5.26 1.98 -3.53
N THR A 180 5.09 1.71 -4.83
CA THR A 180 5.90 2.32 -5.89
C THR A 180 5.06 3.11 -6.86
N ALA A 181 5.55 4.28 -7.28
CA ALA A 181 4.91 5.01 -8.35
C ALA A 181 5.87 5.84 -9.18
N GLU A 182 5.40 6.15 -10.38
CA GLU A 182 5.91 7.19 -11.25
C GLU A 182 4.87 8.29 -11.36
N LEU A 183 5.30 9.52 -11.07
CA LEU A 183 4.53 10.75 -11.13
C LEU A 183 4.99 11.58 -12.33
N LEU A 184 4.03 12.03 -13.11
CA LEU A 184 4.18 13.05 -14.14
C LEU A 184 3.19 14.18 -13.85
N MET A 185 3.66 15.41 -13.94
CA MET A 185 2.82 16.60 -13.77
C MET A 185 2.93 17.49 -14.99
N TYR A 186 1.78 17.86 -15.56
CA TYR A 186 1.69 18.71 -16.73
C TYR A 186 0.99 20.03 -16.41
N ASP A 187 1.37 21.06 -17.13
CA ASP A 187 0.76 22.38 -17.08
C ASP A 187 -0.52 22.46 -17.94
N ASP A 188 -1.11 23.65 -18.04
CA ASP A 188 -2.32 23.90 -18.84
C ASP A 188 -2.08 23.88 -20.36
N ASN A 189 -0.83 23.85 -20.81
CA ASN A 189 -0.43 23.70 -22.20
C ASN A 189 0.05 22.27 -22.52
N ASP A 190 -0.24 21.30 -21.65
CA ASP A 190 0.24 19.91 -21.70
C ASP A 190 1.79 19.81 -21.73
N GLN A 191 2.51 20.79 -21.20
CA GLN A 191 3.97 20.72 -21.03
C GLN A 191 4.33 20.05 -19.71
N LEU A 192 5.33 19.18 -19.74
CA LEU A 192 5.82 18.49 -18.55
C LEU A 192 6.47 19.48 -17.59
N VAL A 193 5.90 19.61 -16.39
CA VAL A 193 6.42 20.44 -15.29
C VAL A 193 7.42 19.66 -14.46
N THR A 194 7.09 18.42 -14.10
CA THR A 194 7.99 17.53 -13.35
C THR A 194 7.70 16.07 -13.60
N SER A 195 8.74 15.25 -13.41
CA SER A 195 8.68 13.80 -13.34
C SER A 195 9.43 13.35 -12.10
N SER A 196 8.85 12.41 -11.36
CA SER A 196 9.44 11.87 -10.13
C SER A 196 8.95 10.47 -9.88
N GLN A 197 9.64 9.75 -9.01
CA GLN A 197 9.25 8.42 -8.56
C GLN A 197 9.38 8.33 -7.04
N TRP A 198 8.62 7.44 -6.42
CA TRP A 198 8.76 7.15 -5.00
C TRP A 198 8.69 5.66 -4.70
N ASN A 199 9.17 5.33 -3.50
CA ASN A 199 9.17 4.01 -2.91
C ASN A 199 8.83 4.14 -1.42
N LEU A 200 7.55 4.06 -1.07
CA LEU A 200 7.04 4.43 0.25
C LEU A 200 6.58 3.22 1.06
N TYR A 201 6.88 3.22 2.35
CA TYR A 201 6.19 2.34 3.30
C TYR A 201 4.81 2.93 3.64
N THR A 202 3.83 2.10 4.03
CA THR A 202 2.50 2.60 4.42
C THR A 202 2.59 3.67 5.51
N GLY A 203 1.86 4.76 5.32
CA GLY A 203 1.80 5.90 6.23
C GLY A 203 2.84 6.98 5.97
N PHE A 204 3.87 6.71 5.16
CA PHE A 204 4.84 7.72 4.72
C PHE A 204 4.37 8.43 3.46
N MET A 205 4.95 9.60 3.21
CA MET A 205 4.53 10.46 2.10
C MET A 205 5.67 10.91 1.19
N ALA A 206 5.33 11.16 -0.06
CA ALA A 206 6.15 11.91 -0.99
C ALA A 206 5.56 13.33 -1.13
N THR A 207 6.38 14.37 -0.96
CA THR A 207 5.96 15.77 -0.99
C THR A 207 6.58 16.47 -2.19
N LEU A 208 5.75 17.14 -2.99
CA LEU A 208 6.17 18.08 -4.04
C LEU A 208 5.68 19.48 -3.68
N VAL A 209 6.55 20.47 -3.82
CA VAL A 209 6.18 21.88 -3.64
C VAL A 209 5.92 22.51 -5.01
N VAL A 210 4.80 23.20 -5.13
CA VAL A 210 4.41 23.96 -6.33
C VAL A 210 4.27 25.42 -5.94
N VAL A 211 5.11 26.27 -6.50
CA VAL A 211 5.01 27.72 -6.36
C VAL A 211 4.34 28.28 -7.60
N LYS A 212 3.18 28.93 -7.39
CA LYS A 212 2.45 29.58 -8.45
C LYS A 212 2.52 31.09 -8.31
N ASP A 213 2.96 31.76 -9.38
CA ASP A 213 2.98 33.23 -9.43
C ASP A 213 1.62 33.82 -9.83
#